data_AF-A0AAW1Q0F5-F1
#
_entry.id   AF-A0AAW1Q0F5-F1
#
_cell.length_a   1.000
_cell.length_b   1.000
_cell.length_c   1.000
_cell.angle_alpha   90.00
_cell.angle_beta   90.00
_cell.angle_gamma   90.00
#
_symmetry.space_group_name_H-M   'P 1'
#
loop_
_entity.id
_entity.type
_entity.pdbx_description
1 polymer ?
#
loop_
_entity_poly.entity_id
_entity_poly.type
_entity_poly.pdbx_seq_one_letter_code
_entity_poly.pdbx_strand_id
1 'polypeptide(L)'
;MSGAGTNLEPQLLGLECQVPWPANILSGSKTVELRTYPLRPEWSGRKIWLLETPAGQPGRSSLPDNVPSTEHVKVVGWVVFGGMVHYTNQEDFERDLTRHTVTPGSGSVRPTM
;
A
#
# COMPACT_ATOMS: atom_id res chain seq x y z
N MET A 1 -38.72 -3.32 23.99
CA MET A 1 -37.33 -3.05 24.41
C MET A 1 -36.48 -3.04 23.16
N SER A 2 -36.00 -1.86 22.74
CA SER A 2 -35.20 -1.64 21.55
C SER A 2 -33.73 -1.99 21.83
N GLY A 3 -33.22 -3.04 21.18
CA GLY A 3 -31.78 -3.27 21.10
C GLY A 3 -31.19 -2.31 20.07
N ALA A 4 -30.38 -1.35 20.52
CA ALA A 4 -29.64 -0.46 19.64
C ALA A 4 -28.64 -1.30 18.81
N GLY A 5 -28.96 -1.54 17.54
CA GLY A 5 -27.98 -1.99 16.57
C GLY A 5 -26.94 -0.89 16.42
N THR A 6 -25.73 -1.11 16.92
CA THR A 6 -24.60 -0.25 16.57
C THR A 6 -24.37 -0.41 15.07
N ASN A 7 -24.84 0.57 14.29
CA ASN A 7 -24.34 0.77 12.94
C ASN A 7 -22.84 1.09 13.08
N LEU A 8 -22.01 0.06 12.95
CA LEU A 8 -20.58 0.24 12.79
C LEU A 8 -20.41 0.77 11.37
N GLU A 9 -20.08 2.05 11.26
CA GLU A 9 -19.65 2.63 9.99
C GLU A 9 -18.56 1.73 9.37
N PRO A 10 -18.65 1.41 8.07
CA PRO A 10 -17.69 0.51 7.45
C PRO A 10 -16.28 1.08 7.57
N GLN A 11 -15.39 0.33 8.21
CA GLN A 11 -14.00 0.73 8.35
C GLN A 11 -13.36 0.83 6.95
N LEU A 12 -12.92 2.05 6.61
CA LEU A 12 -12.23 2.32 5.35
C LEU A 12 -10.82 1.72 5.40
N LEU A 13 -10.41 1.05 4.32
CA LEU A 13 -9.04 0.56 4.17
C LEU A 13 -8.16 1.67 3.60
N GLY A 14 -7.03 1.91 4.26
CA GLY A 14 -6.02 2.88 3.84
C GLY A 14 -4.66 2.22 3.67
N LEU A 15 -3.93 2.64 2.65
CA LEU A 15 -2.55 2.27 2.41
C LEU A 15 -1.69 3.52 2.57
N GLU A 16 -0.85 3.55 3.60
CA GLU A 16 0.22 4.55 3.69
C GLU A 16 1.16 4.42 2.49
N CYS A 17 1.43 5.54 1.84
CA CYS A 17 2.26 5.57 0.64
C CYS A 17 3.08 6.87 0.61
N GLN A 18 4.39 6.72 0.82
CA GLN A 18 5.33 7.85 0.85
C GLN A 18 5.53 8.44 -0.55
N VAL A 19 5.68 9.75 -0.65
CA VAL A 19 6.05 10.40 -1.93
C VAL A 19 7.39 9.84 -2.45
N PRO A 20 7.55 9.65 -3.80
CA PRO A 20 6.65 10.05 -4.89
C PRO A 20 5.64 8.98 -5.33
N TRP A 21 5.57 7.84 -4.64
CA TRP A 21 4.87 6.65 -5.13
C TRP A 21 3.38 6.83 -5.41
N PRO A 22 2.58 7.60 -4.63
CA PRO A 22 1.17 7.79 -4.93
C PRO A 22 0.92 8.37 -6.32
N ALA A 23 1.74 9.34 -6.76
CA ALA A 23 1.61 9.94 -8.09
C ALA A 23 1.94 8.91 -9.20
N ASN A 24 2.94 8.06 -8.98
CA ASN A 24 3.31 7.02 -9.95
C ASN A 24 2.22 5.94 -10.06
N ILE A 25 1.60 5.58 -8.93
CA ILE A 25 0.47 4.64 -8.90
C ILE A 25 -0.75 5.23 -9.61
N LEU A 26 -1.14 6.47 -9.26
CA LEU A 26 -2.33 7.11 -9.81
C LEU A 26 -2.21 7.47 -11.30
N SER A 27 -0.99 7.69 -11.80
CA SER A 27 -0.73 7.85 -13.24
C SER A 27 -0.67 6.52 -14.01
N GLY A 28 -0.65 5.38 -13.30
CA GLY A 28 -0.49 4.05 -13.89
C GLY A 28 0.95 3.71 -14.31
N SER A 29 1.93 4.58 -14.04
CA SER A 29 3.34 4.29 -14.32
C SER A 29 3.94 3.26 -13.36
N LYS A 30 3.36 3.11 -12.16
CA LYS A 30 3.66 2.04 -11.20
C LYS A 30 2.42 1.18 -11.00
N THR A 31 2.51 -0.09 -11.35
CA THR A 31 1.40 -1.07 -11.28
C THR A 31 1.63 -2.18 -10.27
N VAL A 32 2.82 -2.25 -9.68
CA VAL A 32 3.18 -3.21 -8.62
C VAL A 32 3.64 -2.46 -7.38
N GLU A 33 2.93 -2.65 -6.27
CA GLU A 33 3.33 -2.14 -4.96
C GLU A 33 4.13 -3.19 -4.19
N LEU A 34 5.17 -2.74 -3.47
CA LEU A 34 6.08 -3.62 -2.75
C LEU A 34 5.85 -3.55 -1.24
N ARG A 35 5.83 -4.72 -0.60
CA ARG A 35 5.71 -4.90 0.86
C ARG A 35 6.55 -6.10 1.29
N THR A 36 6.95 -6.11 2.56
CA THR A 36 7.65 -7.25 3.21
C THR A 36 6.67 -8.24 3.84
N TYR A 37 5.38 -8.04 3.66
CA TYR A 37 4.30 -8.88 4.14
C TYR A 37 3.26 -9.08 3.03
N PRO A 38 2.53 -10.21 3.02
CA PRO A 38 1.52 -10.47 2.00
C PRO A 38 0.35 -9.51 2.12
N LEU A 39 -0.33 -9.25 0.99
CA LEU A 39 -1.64 -8.62 1.01
C LEU A 39 -2.60 -9.48 1.80
N ARG A 40 -3.29 -8.88 2.78
CA ARG A 40 -4.27 -9.62 3.57
C ARG A 40 -5.49 -9.96 2.68
N PRO A 41 -6.05 -11.19 2.74
CA PRO A 41 -7.15 -11.60 1.86
C PRO A 41 -8.35 -10.64 1.86
N GLU A 42 -8.65 -10.04 3.01
CA GLU A 42 -9.77 -9.11 3.20
C GLU A 42 -9.59 -7.75 2.54
N TRP A 43 -8.44 -7.50 1.89
CA TRP A 43 -8.14 -6.30 1.10
C TRP A 43 -8.33 -6.54 -0.41
N SER A 44 -8.30 -7.79 -0.86
CA SER A 44 -8.38 -8.13 -2.29
C SER A 44 -9.74 -7.74 -2.87
N GLY A 45 -9.73 -7.14 -4.07
CA GLY A 45 -10.94 -6.70 -4.75
C GLY A 45 -11.65 -5.50 -4.12
N ARG A 46 -11.12 -4.93 -3.03
CA ARG A 46 -11.71 -3.76 -2.36
C ARG A 46 -11.00 -2.48 -2.75
N LYS A 47 -11.76 -1.38 -2.68
CA LYS A 47 -11.21 -0.04 -2.77
C LYS A 47 -10.35 0.24 -1.53
N ILE A 48 -9.09 0.57 -1.77
CA ILE A 48 -8.11 0.93 -0.74
C ILE A 48 -7.66 2.36 -1.02
N TRP A 49 -7.83 3.24 -0.04
CA TRP A 49 -7.44 4.65 -0.16
C TRP A 49 -5.94 4.80 -0.03
N LEU A 50 -5.34 5.65 -0.88
CA LEU A 50 -3.93 6.01 -0.76
C LEU A 50 -3.80 7.19 0.20
N LEU A 51 -3.08 6.95 1.29
CA LEU A 51 -2.76 7.91 2.33
C LEU A 51 -1.33 8.42 2.07
N GLU A 52 -1.21 9.62 1.50
CA GLU A 52 0.10 10.19 1.16
C GLU A 52 0.81 10.69 2.41
N THR A 53 2.07 10.28 2.56
CA THR A 53 2.99 10.77 3.59
C THR A 53 4.27 11.33 2.95
N PRO A 54 4.99 12.24 3.64
CA PRO A 54 6.32 12.66 3.20
C PRO A 54 7.28 11.48 3.02
N ALA A 55 8.33 11.67 2.23
CA ALA A 55 9.37 10.66 2.07
C ALA A 55 10.01 10.33 3.43
N GLY A 56 10.13 9.04 3.72
CA GLY A 56 10.71 8.52 4.95
C GLY A 56 11.79 7.48 4.70
N GLN A 57 12.04 6.65 5.71
CA GLN A 57 12.93 5.50 5.55
C GLN A 57 12.19 4.37 4.80
N PRO A 58 12.80 3.73 3.79
CA PRO A 58 12.22 2.56 3.14
C PRO A 58 11.82 1.49 4.15
N GLY A 59 10.62 0.91 3.97
CA GLY A 59 10.10 -0.13 4.85
C GLY A 59 9.59 0.36 6.22
N ARG A 60 9.55 1.66 6.47
CA ARG A 60 9.06 2.24 7.74
C ARG A 60 7.74 3.00 7.54
N SER A 61 6.74 2.67 8.35
CA SER A 61 5.48 3.43 8.44
C SER A 61 5.64 4.68 9.30
N SER A 62 4.95 5.75 8.92
CA SER A 62 4.76 6.96 9.73
C SER A 62 3.36 7.04 10.34
N LEU A 63 2.39 6.29 9.82
CA LEU A 63 1.04 6.20 10.36
C LEU A 63 0.86 4.95 11.24
N PRO A 64 -0.02 5.00 12.26
CA PRO A 64 -0.46 3.82 12.98
C PRO A 64 -1.40 2.95 12.13
N ASP A 65 -1.58 1.68 12.53
CA ASP A 65 -2.50 0.74 11.86
C ASP A 65 -3.96 1.24 11.82
N ASN A 66 -4.36 2.04 12.80
CA ASN A 66 -5.68 2.67 12.86
C ASN A 66 -5.49 4.19 12.91
N VAL A 67 -5.88 4.88 11.84
CA VAL A 67 -5.87 6.34 11.77
C VAL A 67 -7.24 6.85 12.23
N PRO A 68 -7.32 7.61 13.35
CA PRO A 68 -8.58 8.21 13.80
C PRO A 68 -9.10 9.23 12.78
N SER A 69 -10.43 9.37 12.68
CA SER A 69 -11.06 10.35 11.78
C SER A 69 -10.73 11.81 12.13
N THR A 70 -10.22 12.07 13.32
CA THR A 70 -9.77 13.39 13.78
C THR A 70 -8.38 13.76 13.26
N GLU A 71 -7.62 12.79 12.74
CA GLU A 71 -6.28 13.00 12.23
C GLU A 71 -6.33 13.43 10.76
N HIS A 72 -5.56 14.48 10.43
CA HIS A 72 -5.54 15.01 9.07
C HIS A 72 -4.52 14.23 8.25
N VAL A 73 -5.01 13.23 7.52
CA VAL A 73 -4.22 12.48 6.54
C VAL A 73 -4.60 12.90 5.13
N LYS A 74 -3.60 13.12 4.28
CA LYS A 74 -3.81 13.50 2.88
C LYS A 74 -4.23 12.28 2.06
N VAL A 75 -5.53 12.14 1.82
CA VAL A 75 -6.07 11.13 0.89
C VAL A 75 -5.93 11.64 -0.53
N VAL A 76 -5.18 10.93 -1.38
CA VAL A 76 -4.87 11.39 -2.76
C VAL A 76 -5.57 10.59 -3.85
N GLY A 77 -6.14 9.44 -3.51
CA GLY A 77 -6.83 8.58 -4.46
C GLY A 77 -7.07 7.19 -3.88
N TRP A 78 -7.29 6.22 -4.75
CA TRP A 78 -7.53 4.84 -4.34
C TRP A 78 -7.07 3.86 -5.40
N VAL A 79 -6.87 2.61 -4.98
CA VAL A 79 -6.51 1.48 -5.83
C VAL A 79 -7.35 0.25 -5.47
N VAL A 80 -7.29 -0.76 -6.33
CA VAL A 80 -7.79 -2.12 -6.06
C VAL A 80 -6.65 -3.08 -6.38
N PHE A 81 -6.29 -3.94 -5.43
CA PHE A 81 -5.33 -5.00 -5.69
C PHE A 81 -6.02 -6.22 -6.29
N GLY A 82 -5.57 -6.62 -7.49
CA GLY A 82 -6.08 -7.79 -8.21
C GLY A 82 -5.31 -9.08 -7.92
N GLY A 83 -4.17 -9.02 -7.22
CA GLY A 83 -3.35 -10.19 -6.93
C GLY A 83 -2.07 -9.84 -6.18
N MET A 84 -1.26 -10.87 -5.92
CA MET A 84 0.01 -10.76 -5.21
C MET A 84 1.06 -11.60 -5.94
N VAL A 85 2.28 -11.06 -6.02
CA VAL A 85 3.47 -11.76 -6.51
C VAL A 85 4.45 -11.88 -5.34
N HIS A 86 4.98 -13.08 -5.11
CA HIS A 86 6.05 -13.30 -4.15
C HIS A 86 7.36 -13.51 -4.93
N TYR A 87 8.27 -12.55 -4.83
CA TYR A 87 9.60 -12.66 -5.44
C TYR A 87 10.51 -13.50 -4.55
N THR A 88 10.91 -14.68 -5.04
CA THR A 88 11.83 -15.59 -4.32
C THR A 88 13.27 -15.47 -4.80
N ASN A 89 13.51 -14.73 -5.89
CA ASN A 89 14.85 -14.50 -6.42
C ASN A 89 14.96 -13.10 -7.04
N GLN A 90 16.20 -12.65 -7.24
CA GLN A 90 16.52 -11.33 -7.78
C GLN A 90 16.10 -11.18 -9.24
N GLU A 91 16.18 -12.23 -10.04
CA GLU A 91 15.83 -12.19 -11.46
C GLU A 91 14.34 -11.89 -11.66
N ASP A 92 13.46 -12.53 -10.90
CA ASP A 92 12.02 -12.31 -10.92
C ASP A 92 11.66 -10.88 -10.52
N PHE A 93 12.34 -10.37 -9.50
CA PHE A 93 12.19 -8.98 -9.07
C PHE A 93 12.61 -8.01 -10.18
N GLU A 94 13.76 -8.26 -10.81
CA GLU A 94 14.30 -7.42 -11.87
C GLU A 94 13.44 -7.40 -13.13
N ARG A 95 12.79 -8.51 -13.48
CA ARG A 95 11.86 -8.56 -14.63
C ARG A 95 10.68 -7.60 -14.48
N ASP A 96 10.27 -7.29 -13.25
CA ASP A 96 9.16 -6.38 -12.96
C ASP A 96 9.61 -4.93 -12.66
N LEU A 97 10.87 -4.57 -12.93
CA LEU A 97 11.43 -3.23 -12.69
C LEU A 97 10.58 -2.09 -13.26
N THR A 98 10.07 -2.27 -14.47
CA THR A 98 9.22 -1.28 -15.15
C THR A 98 7.85 -1.12 -14.50
N ARG A 99 7.41 -2.11 -13.71
CA ARG A 99 6.10 -2.13 -13.05
C ARG A 99 6.16 -1.64 -11.61
N HIS A 100 7.22 -1.99 -10.88
CA HIS A 100 7.39 -1.54 -9.50
C HIS A 100 8.26 -0.28 -9.36
N THR A 101 9.00 0.10 -10.40
CA THR A 101 9.75 1.37 -10.55
C THR A 101 10.76 1.67 -9.44
N VAL A 102 11.19 0.65 -8.69
CA VAL A 102 12.17 0.81 -7.59
C VAL A 102 13.56 0.65 -8.17
N THR A 103 14.42 1.65 -7.96
CA THR A 103 15.80 1.63 -8.44
C THR A 103 16.54 0.42 -7.84
N PRO A 104 17.25 -0.37 -8.67
CA PRO A 104 18.13 -1.43 -8.19
C PRO A 104 19.11 -0.91 -7.12
N GLY A 105 19.30 -1.67 -6.04
CA GLY A 105 20.23 -1.31 -4.97
C GLY A 105 19.72 -0.30 -3.93
N SER A 106 18.49 0.23 -4.07
CA SER A 106 17.89 1.19 -3.12
C SER A 106 17.53 0.61 -1.74
N GLY A 107 17.81 -0.67 -1.48
CA GLY A 107 17.58 -1.33 -0.19
C GLY A 107 16.10 -1.54 0.18
N SER A 108 15.16 -1.18 -0.70
CA SER A 108 13.73 -1.11 -0.36
C SER A 108 13.05 -2.47 -0.25
N VAL A 109 13.52 -3.49 -0.99
CA VAL A 109 13.16 -4.91 -0.84
C VAL A 109 14.34 -5.72 -1.40
N ARG A 110 14.85 -6.68 -0.63
CA ARG A 110 15.68 -7.76 -1.18
C ARG A 110 14.85 -9.04 -1.13
N PRO A 111 14.71 -9.78 -2.22
CA PRO A 111 14.18 -11.14 -2.15
C PRO A 111 15.02 -11.90 -1.12
N THR A 112 14.37 -12.58 -0.18
CA THR A 112 15.06 -13.51 0.71
C THR A 112 15.50 -14.68 -0.16
N MET A 113 16.82 -14.88 -0.30
CA MET A 113 17.35 -16.13 -0.85
C MET A 113 17.03 -17.29 0.09
#